data_AF-A0A0K8P9A1-F1
#
_entry.id   AF-A0A0K8P9A1-F1
#
_cell.length_a   1.000
_cell.length_b   1.000
_cell.length_c   1.000
_cell.angle_alpha   90.00
_cell.angle_beta   90.00
_cell.angle_gamma   90.00
#
_symmetry.space_group_name_H-M   'P 1'
#
loop_
_entity.id
_entity.type
_entity.pdbx_description
1 polymer ?
#
loop_
_entity_poly.entity_id
_entity_poly.type
_entity_poly.pdbx_seq_one_letter_code
_entity_poly.pdbx_strand_id
1 'polypeptide(L)'
;MIVAGAVLGLYYAWIVNPVRFIDATFYDLRQDYKADYILMAAEIYHENPVLFQTMIRIDRLMENSAEEAVANAISNAEKLGYSENDLDLLYNLNNAVGGKKDETVEPEDIFIEYNIPEINHQDISTPTVPANEDFHNSSENPFEQGDGNG
;
A
#
# COMPACT_ATOMS: atom_id res chain seq x y z
N MET A 1 20.18 28.43 -38.64
CA MET A 1 18.80 28.67 -38.18
C MET A 1 18.23 27.53 -37.35
N ILE A 2 18.61 26.26 -37.57
CA ILE A 2 18.15 25.11 -36.74
C ILE A 2 18.65 25.21 -35.29
N VAL A 3 19.92 25.59 -35.08
CA VAL A 3 20.49 25.72 -33.72
C VAL A 3 19.74 26.76 -32.87
N ALA A 4 19.39 27.91 -33.46
CA ALA A 4 18.63 28.95 -32.77
C ALA A 4 17.22 28.47 -32.38
N GLY A 5 16.55 27.73 -33.29
CA GLY A 5 15.25 27.12 -33.00
C GLY A 5 15.32 26.06 -31.90
N ALA A 6 16.37 25.22 -31.89
CA ALA A 6 16.57 24.22 -30.86
C ALA A 6 16.81 24.85 -29.48
N VAL A 7 17.66 25.87 -29.40
CA VAL A 7 17.93 26.60 -28.15
C VAL A 7 16.66 27.27 -27.61
N LEU A 8 15.90 27.94 -28.48
CA LEU A 8 14.64 28.59 -28.11
C LEU A 8 13.57 27.58 -27.66
N GLY A 9 13.44 26.45 -28.37
CA GLY A 9 12.49 25.40 -28.02
C GLY A 9 12.80 24.76 -26.67
N LEU A 10 14.08 24.48 -26.39
CA LEU A 10 14.53 23.87 -25.14
C LEU A 10 14.38 24.83 -23.95
N TYR A 11 14.69 26.12 -24.16
CA TYR A 11 14.44 27.17 -23.17
C TYR A 11 12.95 27.28 -22.83
N TYR A 12 12.08 27.31 -23.85
CA TYR A 12 10.65 27.39 -23.66
C TYR A 12 10.09 26.16 -22.92
N ALA A 13 10.50 24.96 -23.33
CA ALA A 13 10.08 23.72 -22.68
C ALA A 13 10.48 23.67 -21.20
N TRP A 14 11.68 24.12 -20.84
CA TRP A 14 12.17 24.00 -19.46
C TRP A 14 11.67 25.09 -18.51
N ILE A 15 11.50 26.33 -18.99
CA ILE A 15 11.13 27.47 -18.12
C ILE A 15 9.61 27.73 -18.08
N VAL A 16 8.88 27.46 -19.17
CA VAL A 16 7.44 27.80 -19.28
C VAL A 16 6.56 26.63 -18.87
N ASN A 17 6.92 25.41 -19.27
CA ASN A 17 6.18 24.18 -18.92
C ASN A 17 7.13 23.15 -18.29
N PRO A 18 7.63 23.41 -17.07
CA PRO A 18 8.41 22.41 -16.36
C PRO A 18 7.56 21.14 -16.21
N VAL A 19 8.16 19.98 -16.52
CA VAL A 19 7.49 18.69 -16.34
C VAL A 19 7.15 18.56 -14.85
N ARG A 20 5.86 18.39 -14.57
CA ARG A 20 5.37 18.14 -13.22
C ARG A 20 5.05 16.66 -13.13
N PHE A 21 5.85 15.90 -12.38
CA PHE A 21 5.57 14.51 -12.05
C PHE A 21 4.54 14.48 -10.92
N ILE A 22 3.30 14.84 -11.23
CA ILE A 22 2.21 14.95 -10.23
C ILE A 22 1.43 13.65 -10.05
N ASP A 23 1.69 12.63 -10.87
CA ASP A 23 0.93 11.38 -10.90
C ASP A 23 1.81 10.12 -10.90
N ALA A 24 3.01 10.15 -10.29
CA ALA A 24 3.86 8.96 -10.21
C ALA A 24 3.37 8.02 -9.10
N THR A 25 2.52 7.05 -9.44
CA THR A 25 2.09 5.98 -8.52
C THR A 25 3.10 4.82 -8.53
N PHE A 26 3.08 3.97 -7.49
CA PHE A 26 3.95 2.78 -7.37
C PHE A 26 3.87 1.83 -8.58
N TYR A 27 2.75 1.82 -9.30
CA TYR A 27 2.61 1.02 -10.52
C TYR A 27 3.42 1.57 -11.69
N ASP A 28 3.65 2.89 -11.76
CA ASP A 28 4.40 3.56 -12.84
C ASP A 28 5.92 3.39 -12.70
N LEU A 29 6.38 2.75 -11.61
CA LEU A 29 7.79 2.45 -11.43
C LEU A 29 8.32 1.58 -12.58
N ARG A 30 9.52 1.92 -13.02
CA ARG A 30 10.29 1.09 -13.93
C ARG A 30 10.61 -0.24 -13.23
N GLN A 31 10.73 -1.30 -14.02
CA GLN A 31 10.81 -2.69 -13.53
C GLN A 31 11.99 -2.94 -12.56
N ASP A 32 13.11 -2.23 -12.74
CA ASP A 32 14.25 -2.24 -11.82
C ASP A 32 13.91 -1.59 -10.47
N TYR A 33 13.22 -0.46 -10.46
CA TYR A 33 12.76 0.15 -9.19
C TYR A 33 11.68 -0.68 -8.49
N LYS A 34 10.85 -1.44 -9.23
CA LYS A 34 9.93 -2.40 -8.62
C LYS A 34 10.70 -3.53 -7.92
N ALA A 35 11.78 -4.01 -8.52
CA ALA A 35 12.65 -5.01 -7.91
C ALA A 35 13.30 -4.47 -6.62
N ASP A 36 13.79 -3.22 -6.63
CA ASP A 36 14.34 -2.56 -5.43
C ASP A 36 13.30 -2.45 -4.30
N TYR A 37 12.06 -2.09 -4.64
CA TYR A 37 10.98 -1.99 -3.66
C TYR A 37 10.63 -3.36 -3.04
N ILE A 38 10.61 -4.42 -3.85
CA ILE A 38 10.34 -5.77 -3.36
C ILE A 38 11.50 -6.30 -2.52
N LEU A 39 12.75 -5.97 -2.87
CA LEU A 39 13.91 -6.29 -2.04
C LEU A 39 13.78 -5.63 -0.66
N MET A 40 13.40 -4.36 -0.59
CA MET A 40 13.17 -3.66 0.68
C MET A 40 12.05 -4.33 1.50
N ALA A 41 10.98 -4.79 0.83
CA ALA A 41 9.93 -5.55 1.51
C ALA A 41 10.45 -6.93 2.01
N ALA A 42 11.34 -7.58 1.26
CA ALA A 42 11.97 -8.84 1.64
C ALA A 42 12.93 -8.69 2.83
N GLU A 43 13.68 -7.60 2.90
CA GLU A 43 14.53 -7.25 4.04
C GLU A 43 13.69 -7.07 5.31
N ILE A 44 12.60 -6.29 5.23
CA ILE A 44 11.66 -6.12 6.36
C ILE A 44 11.07 -7.46 6.80
N TYR A 45 10.66 -8.31 5.84
CA TYR A 45 10.15 -9.65 6.15
C TYR A 45 11.21 -10.55 6.78
N HIS A 46 12.47 -10.43 6.38
CA HIS A 46 13.56 -11.22 6.96
C HIS A 46 13.83 -10.83 8.42
N GLU A 47 13.79 -9.54 8.75
CA GLU A 47 13.95 -9.04 10.12
C GLU A 47 12.70 -9.28 10.98
N ASN A 48 11.52 -9.10 10.40
CA ASN A 48 10.22 -9.27 11.06
C ASN A 48 9.24 -10.02 10.15
N PRO A 49 9.09 -11.35 10.30
CA PRO A 49 8.45 -12.24 9.34
C PRO A 49 6.92 -12.23 9.41
N VAL A 50 6.31 -11.05 9.25
CA VAL A 50 4.86 -10.89 9.12
C VAL A 50 4.49 -10.79 7.63
N LEU A 51 4.16 -11.92 7.00
CA LEU A 51 3.86 -12.01 5.56
C LEU A 51 2.64 -11.18 5.20
N PHE A 52 1.61 -11.15 6.05
CA PHE A 52 0.41 -10.34 5.79
C PHE A 52 0.74 -8.86 5.55
N GLN A 53 1.57 -8.27 6.43
CA GLN A 53 2.01 -6.88 6.24
C GLN A 53 2.89 -6.72 5.00
N THR A 54 3.71 -7.72 4.70
CA THR A 54 4.57 -7.74 3.51
C THR A 54 3.75 -7.81 2.23
N MET A 55 2.70 -8.63 2.19
CA MET A 55 1.75 -8.71 1.07
C MET A 55 1.05 -7.37 0.84
N ILE A 56 0.61 -6.66 1.90
CA ILE A 56 0.05 -5.31 1.78
C ILE A 56 1.05 -4.33 1.14
N ARG A 57 2.34 -4.44 1.46
CA ARG A 57 3.39 -3.60 0.84
C ARG A 57 3.52 -3.93 -0.64
N ILE A 58 3.60 -5.21 -1.01
CA ILE A 58 3.75 -5.67 -2.40
C ILE A 58 2.53 -5.28 -3.26
N ASP A 59 1.33 -5.36 -2.70
CA ASP A 59 0.06 -5.03 -3.37
C ASP A 59 0.02 -3.60 -3.95
N ARG A 60 0.79 -2.67 -3.36
CA ARG A 60 0.93 -1.29 -3.87
C ARG A 60 1.47 -1.21 -5.29
N LEU A 61 2.22 -2.23 -5.73
CA LEU A 61 2.74 -2.30 -7.09
C LEU A 61 1.66 -2.61 -8.13
N MET A 62 0.45 -3.03 -7.70
CA MET A 62 -0.70 -3.38 -8.54
C MET A 62 -0.34 -4.36 -9.67
N GLU A 63 0.51 -5.34 -9.39
CA GLU A 63 0.74 -6.48 -10.28
C GLU A 63 -0.38 -7.52 -10.10
N ASN A 64 -0.48 -8.51 -11.00
CA ASN A 64 -1.61 -9.44 -10.97
C ASN A 64 -1.66 -10.28 -9.68
N SER A 65 -0.51 -10.53 -9.06
CA SER A 65 -0.41 -11.16 -7.73
C SER A 65 0.91 -10.81 -7.04
N ALA A 66 0.96 -10.95 -5.72
CA ALA A 66 2.19 -10.78 -4.95
C ALA A 66 3.26 -11.83 -5.35
N GLU A 67 2.86 -13.05 -5.69
CA GLU A 67 3.78 -14.10 -6.13
C GLU A 67 4.44 -13.73 -7.47
N GLU A 68 3.65 -13.26 -8.42
CA GLU A 68 4.16 -12.80 -9.72
C GLU A 68 5.09 -11.59 -9.55
N ALA A 69 4.75 -10.65 -8.68
CA ALA A 69 5.58 -9.50 -8.38
C ALA A 69 6.97 -9.91 -7.85
N VAL A 70 7.00 -10.83 -6.89
CA VAL A 70 8.28 -11.32 -6.33
C VAL A 70 9.07 -12.13 -7.37
N ALA A 71 8.41 -12.94 -8.20
CA ALA A 71 9.07 -13.67 -9.29
C ALA A 71 9.68 -12.72 -10.34
N ASN A 72 8.96 -11.65 -10.70
CA ASN A 72 9.45 -10.60 -11.59
C ASN A 72 10.66 -9.88 -10.99
N ALA A 73 10.61 -9.55 -9.69
CA ALA A 73 11.72 -8.94 -8.97
C ALA A 73 12.97 -9.82 -9.00
N ILE A 74 12.85 -11.11 -8.74
CA ILE A 74 13.96 -12.08 -8.83
C ILE A 74 14.57 -12.06 -10.24
N SER A 75 13.75 -12.15 -11.29
CA SER A 75 14.25 -12.13 -12.67
C SER A 75 14.97 -10.83 -13.02
N ASN A 76 14.51 -9.69 -12.49
CA ASN A 76 15.17 -8.40 -12.71
C ASN A 76 16.46 -8.28 -11.88
N ALA A 77 16.45 -8.71 -10.62
CA ALA A 77 17.61 -8.71 -9.73
C ALA A 77 18.76 -9.54 -10.31
N GLU A 78 18.48 -10.72 -10.86
CA GLU A 78 19.47 -11.55 -11.55
C GLU A 78 20.07 -10.84 -12.78
N LYS A 79 19.24 -10.20 -13.62
CA LYS A 79 19.70 -9.46 -14.81
C LYS A 79 20.56 -8.25 -14.46
N LEU A 80 20.24 -7.59 -13.34
CA LEU A 80 20.94 -6.40 -12.86
C LEU A 80 22.17 -6.75 -12.02
N GLY A 81 22.36 -8.02 -11.67
CA GLY A 81 23.53 -8.50 -10.94
C GLY A 81 23.51 -8.16 -9.46
N TYR A 82 22.34 -8.32 -8.81
CA TYR A 82 22.20 -8.11 -7.36
C TYR A 82 23.09 -9.09 -6.59
N SER A 83 23.41 -8.77 -5.33
CA SER A 83 24.28 -9.63 -4.53
C SER A 83 23.61 -10.96 -4.21
N GLU A 84 24.40 -12.00 -3.95
CA GLU A 84 23.87 -13.32 -3.55
C GLU A 84 22.99 -13.22 -2.31
N ASN A 85 23.35 -12.36 -1.35
CA ASN A 85 22.56 -12.11 -0.14
C ASN A 85 21.18 -11.52 -0.46
N ASP A 86 21.10 -10.57 -1.39
CA ASP A 86 19.84 -9.94 -1.78
C ASP A 86 18.94 -10.92 -2.53
N LEU A 87 19.54 -11.76 -3.38
CA LEU A 87 18.83 -12.85 -4.07
C LEU A 87 18.28 -13.87 -3.08
N ASP A 88 19.05 -14.23 -2.04
CA ASP A 88 18.59 -15.14 -0.98
C ASP A 88 17.36 -14.58 -0.24
N LEU A 89 17.34 -13.27 0.06
CA LEU A 89 16.17 -12.61 0.65
C LEU A 89 14.94 -12.68 -0.26
N LEU A 90 15.11 -12.42 -1.56
CA LEU A 90 14.03 -12.50 -2.54
C LEU A 90 13.50 -13.93 -2.71
N TYR A 91 14.36 -14.94 -2.78
CA TYR A 91 13.94 -16.35 -2.84
C TYR A 91 13.23 -16.79 -1.55
N ASN A 92 13.72 -16.33 -0.40
CA ASN A 92 13.07 -16.55 0.88
C ASN A 92 11.63 -15.99 0.88
N LEU A 93 11.47 -14.73 0.47
CA LEU A 93 10.16 -14.10 0.35
C LEU A 93 9.27 -14.84 -0.66
N ASN A 94 9.80 -15.25 -1.82
CA ASN A 94 9.06 -16.00 -2.84
C ASN A 94 8.50 -17.31 -2.30
N ASN A 95 9.29 -18.03 -1.50
CA ASN A 95 8.84 -19.26 -0.85
C ASN A 95 7.73 -19.00 0.18
N ALA A 96 7.80 -17.88 0.92
CA ALA A 96 6.75 -17.49 1.87
C ALA A 96 5.44 -17.16 1.15
N VAL A 97 5.50 -16.29 0.14
CA VAL A 97 4.33 -15.86 -0.65
C VAL A 97 3.68 -17.04 -1.39
N GLY A 98 4.49 -17.98 -1.91
CA GLY A 98 4.01 -19.21 -2.52
C GLY A 98 3.49 -20.28 -1.54
N GLY A 99 3.35 -19.96 -0.25
CA GLY A 99 2.74 -20.84 0.77
C GLY A 99 3.61 -22.01 1.23
N LYS A 100 4.94 -21.94 1.07
CA LYS A 100 5.86 -23.03 1.45
C LYS A 100 6.45 -22.86 2.86
N LYS A 101 6.05 -21.84 3.61
CA LYS A 101 6.51 -21.56 4.97
C LYS A 101 5.32 -21.57 5.93
N ASP A 102 5.42 -22.36 7.01
CA ASP A 102 4.51 -22.29 8.13
C ASP A 102 4.78 -20.98 8.89
N GLU A 103 3.97 -19.96 8.64
CA GLU A 103 3.93 -18.80 9.53
C GLU A 103 3.22 -19.22 10.82
N THR A 104 4.00 -19.43 11.88
CA THR A 104 3.46 -19.35 13.25
C THR A 104 3.20 -17.89 13.55
N VAL A 105 2.03 -17.41 13.12
CA VAL A 105 1.49 -16.10 13.49
C VAL A 105 1.11 -16.18 14.96
N GLU A 106 1.97 -15.66 15.84
CA GLU A 106 1.61 -15.48 17.25
C GLU A 106 0.42 -14.49 17.29
N PRO A 107 -0.62 -14.73 18.10
CA PRO A 107 -1.83 -13.89 18.12
C PRO A 107 -1.52 -12.40 18.35
N GLU A 108 -0.39 -12.12 19.01
CA GLU A 108 0.10 -10.78 19.31
C GLU A 108 0.53 -9.97 18.08
N ASP A 109 1.00 -10.62 17.01
CA ASP A 109 1.51 -9.95 15.79
C ASP A 109 0.40 -9.44 14.86
N ILE A 110 -0.85 -9.85 15.12
CA ILE A 110 -2.04 -9.44 14.34
C ILE A 110 -2.69 -8.18 14.94
N PHE A 111 -2.32 -7.78 16.15
CA PHE A 111 -2.87 -6.56 16.75
C PHE A 111 -2.25 -5.33 16.10
N ILE A 112 -3.08 -4.61 15.36
CA ILE A 112 -2.80 -3.21 15.02
C ILE A 112 -2.89 -2.44 16.35
N GLU A 113 -1.76 -2.02 16.92
CA GLU A 113 -1.79 -1.13 18.09
C GLU A 113 -2.37 0.21 17.65
N TYR A 114 -3.67 0.37 17.89
CA TYR A 114 -4.37 1.62 17.62
C TYR A 114 -3.95 2.64 18.67
N ASN A 115 -2.90 3.41 18.39
CA ASN A 115 -2.52 4.56 19.19
C ASN A 115 -3.58 5.67 18.99
N ILE A 116 -4.61 5.66 19.84
CA ILE A 116 -5.61 6.71 19.89
C ILE A 116 -4.87 8.00 20.23
N PRO A 117 -4.80 9.00 19.34
CA PRO A 117 -4.29 10.31 19.75
C PRO A 117 -5.16 10.77 20.91
N GLU A 118 -4.55 11.11 22.05
CA GLU A 118 -5.27 11.65 23.20
C GLU A 118 -6.01 12.90 22.73
N ILE A 119 -7.31 12.75 22.45
CA ILE A 119 -8.13 13.85 21.98
C ILE A 119 -8.28 14.79 23.17
N ASN A 120 -7.59 15.93 23.10
CA ASN A 120 -7.76 17.00 24.07
C ASN A 120 -9.25 17.39 24.07
N HIS A 121 -9.96 17.02 25.13
CA HIS A 121 -11.39 17.27 25.31
C HIS A 121 -11.78 18.76 25.27
N GLN A 122 -10.80 19.67 25.21
CA GLN A 122 -11.02 21.11 25.04
C GLN A 122 -11.30 21.53 23.59
N ASP A 123 -10.85 20.76 22.58
CA ASP A 123 -11.01 21.14 21.16
C ASP A 123 -12.33 20.65 20.55
N ILE A 124 -13.03 19.74 21.23
CA ILE A 124 -14.40 19.32 20.90
C ILE A 124 -15.40 20.19 21.67
N SER A 125 -15.48 21.46 21.27
CA SER A 125 -16.68 22.25 21.58
C SER A 125 -17.86 21.62 20.84
N THR A 126 -18.71 20.89 21.54
CA THR A 126 -19.98 20.41 21.00
C THR A 126 -20.79 21.61 20.52
N PRO A 127 -21.23 21.65 19.25
CA PRO A 127 -22.26 22.59 18.84
C PRO A 127 -23.48 22.31 19.71
N THR A 128 -23.85 23.25 20.57
CA THR A 128 -25.05 23.12 21.39
C THR A 128 -26.25 23.27 20.47
N VAL A 129 -26.81 22.16 20.00
CA VAL A 129 -28.13 22.15 19.37
C VAL A 129 -29.14 22.49 20.47
N PRO A 130 -29.94 23.57 20.36
CA PRO A 130 -30.91 23.93 21.39
C PRO A 130 -31.97 22.82 21.54
N ALA A 131 -32.25 22.47 22.78
CA ALA A 131 -33.07 21.34 23.20
C ALA A 131 -34.58 21.56 22.95
N ASN A 132 -35.00 21.63 21.69
CA ASN A 132 -36.41 21.59 21.32
C ASN A 132 -36.58 21.29 19.82
N GLU A 133 -36.22 20.07 19.42
CA GLU A 133 -36.80 19.40 18.25
C GLU A 133 -37.18 17.97 18.65
N ASP A 134 -38.48 17.69 18.61
CA ASP A 134 -39.08 16.39 18.93
C ASP A 134 -38.65 15.34 17.89
N PHE A 135 -37.77 14.42 18.28
CA PHE A 135 -37.45 13.25 17.46
C PHE A 135 -38.53 12.17 17.63
N HIS A 136 -39.40 12.05 16.62
CA HIS A 136 -40.39 10.99 16.52
C HIS A 136 -39.67 9.63 16.30
N ASN A 137 -39.90 8.68 17.21
CA ASN A 137 -39.29 7.35 17.18
C ASN A 137 -39.91 6.48 16.07
N SER A 138 -39.21 6.28 14.97
CA SER A 138 -39.54 5.26 13.96
C SER A 138 -38.64 4.05 14.14
N SER A 139 -38.98 3.20 15.11
CA SER A 139 -38.42 1.86 15.26
C SER A 139 -39.23 0.85 14.44
N GLU A 140 -39.20 0.96 13.11
CA GLU A 140 -39.72 -0.09 12.22
C GLU A 140 -38.53 -0.70 11.46
N ASN A 141 -38.13 -1.91 11.84
CA ASN A 141 -37.08 -2.67 11.19
C ASN A 141 -37.70 -3.47 10.01
N PRO A 142 -37.37 -3.19 8.74
CA PRO A 142 -38.12 -3.71 7.59
C PRO A 142 -37.92 -5.21 7.28
N PHE A 143 -37.12 -5.92 8.08
CA PHE A 143 -36.64 -7.26 7.77
C PHE A 143 -37.04 -8.33 8.79
N GLU A 144 -37.91 -7.99 9.74
CA GLU A 144 -38.45 -8.95 10.70
C GLU A 144 -39.68 -9.66 10.11
N GLN A 145 -39.44 -10.50 9.09
CA GLN A 145 -40.44 -11.45 8.58
C GLN A 145 -40.22 -12.78 9.27
N GLY A 146 -40.84 -12.92 10.44
CA GLY A 146 -40.88 -14.15 11.23
C GLY A 146 -42.14 -14.96 10.93
N ASP A 147 -41.91 -16.14 10.35
CA ASP A 147 -42.86 -17.24 10.20
C ASP A 147 -43.47 -17.68 11.55
N GLY A 148 -44.73 -18.14 11.51
CA GLY A 148 -45.18 -19.25 12.35
C GLY A 148 -46.16 -18.98 13.50
N ASN A 149 -47.42 -19.34 13.22
CA ASN A 149 -48.40 -20.07 14.05
C ASN A 149 -48.96 -19.48 15.36
N GLY A 150 -50.26 -19.24 15.31
CA GLY A 150 -51.22 -19.21 16.41
C GLY A 150 -52.65 -19.15 15.87
#